data_AF-A0A2T1EAF0-F1
#
_entry.id   AF-A0A2T1EAF0-F1
#
_cell.length_a   1.000
_cell.length_b   1.000
_cell.length_c   1.000
_cell.angle_alpha   90.00
_cell.angle_beta   90.00
_cell.angle_gamma   90.00
#
_symmetry.space_group_name_H-M   'P 1'
#
loop_
_entity.id
_entity.type
_entity.pdbx_description
1 polymer ?
#
loop_
_entity_poly.entity_id
_entity_poly.type
_entity_poly.pdbx_seq_one_letter_code
_entity_poly.pdbx_strand_id
1 'polypeptide(L)'
;MRELDQEKAITLLNSIMECELAGVVRYTHYSLMVTGPNRIPIVDFFKMQATESLTHAQQVGEILTGLEGHPSLKIASMEETFQHSVKNILEESLNHEKRALDLYKLLLETVSDASVYLEEFARTMIGTEELHNIEIKKMLRDFSGSAV
;
A
#
# COMPACT_ATOMS: atom_id res chain seq x y z
N MET A 1 -22.53 3.64 18.94
CA MET A 1 -21.92 4.56 17.98
C MET A 1 -21.46 5.82 18.69
N ARG A 2 -20.16 6.00 18.79
CA ARG A 2 -19.50 7.21 19.26
C ARG A 2 -19.44 8.26 18.14
N GLU A 3 -19.14 9.49 18.51
CA GLU A 3 -18.81 10.53 17.54
C GLU A 3 -17.48 10.23 16.82
N LEU A 4 -17.41 10.61 15.55
CA LEU A 4 -16.21 10.46 14.73
C LEU A 4 -15.19 11.55 15.08
N ASP A 5 -13.95 11.14 15.35
CA ASP A 5 -12.81 12.05 15.38
C ASP A 5 -12.40 12.36 13.94
N GLN A 6 -13.11 13.34 13.35
CA GLN A 6 -12.99 13.67 11.93
C GLN A 6 -11.61 14.24 11.59
N GLU A 7 -11.01 15.07 12.45
CA GLU A 7 -9.66 15.62 12.22
C GLU A 7 -8.60 14.50 12.17
N LYS A 8 -8.69 13.54 13.10
CA LYS A 8 -7.79 12.38 13.10
C LYS A 8 -8.03 11.48 11.88
N ALA A 9 -9.29 11.24 11.51
CA ALA A 9 -9.62 10.47 10.31
C ALA A 9 -9.06 11.13 9.04
N ILE A 10 -9.24 12.45 8.88
CA ILE A 10 -8.68 13.24 7.76
C ILE A 10 -7.15 13.14 7.71
N THR A 11 -6.48 13.22 8.87
CA THR A 11 -5.02 13.12 8.96
C THR A 11 -4.52 11.74 8.53
N LEU A 12 -5.21 10.68 8.96
CA LEU A 12 -4.87 9.30 8.59
C LEU A 12 -5.16 9.04 7.11
N LEU A 13 -6.29 9.47 6.59
CA LEU A 13 -6.64 9.34 5.17
C LEU A 13 -5.62 10.06 4.28
N ASN A 14 -5.17 11.27 4.66
CA ASN A 14 -4.06 11.93 3.94
C ASN A 14 -2.79 11.08 3.96
N SER A 15 -2.41 10.54 5.12
CA SER A 15 -1.20 9.72 5.26
C SER A 15 -1.28 8.43 4.44
N ILE A 16 -2.45 7.80 4.39
CA ILE A 16 -2.73 6.62 3.56
C ILE A 16 -2.62 7.01 2.09
N MET A 17 -3.29 8.08 1.66
CA MET A 17 -3.25 8.54 0.26
C MET A 17 -1.81 8.83 -0.20
N GLU A 18 -1.01 9.51 0.63
CA GLU A 18 0.42 9.74 0.36
C GLU A 18 1.22 8.43 0.25
N CYS A 19 0.87 7.42 1.06
CA CYS A 19 1.48 6.09 1.02
C CYS A 19 1.11 5.33 -0.27
N GLU A 20 -0.17 5.32 -0.64
CA GLU A 20 -0.65 4.68 -1.87
C GLU A 20 -0.06 5.33 -3.12
N LEU A 21 0.03 6.66 -3.18
CA LEU A 21 0.71 7.37 -4.27
C LEU A 21 2.21 7.03 -4.34
N ALA A 22 2.87 6.83 -3.19
CA ALA A 22 4.23 6.31 -3.17
C ALA A 22 4.30 4.87 -3.72
N GLY A 23 3.29 4.04 -3.46
CA GLY A 23 3.12 2.72 -4.07
C GLY A 23 3.06 2.76 -5.60
N VAL A 24 2.30 3.70 -6.16
CA VAL A 24 2.24 3.91 -7.63
C VAL A 24 3.63 4.14 -8.21
N VAL A 25 4.39 5.06 -7.61
CA VAL A 25 5.75 5.40 -8.08
C VAL A 25 6.69 4.22 -7.91
N ARG A 26 6.69 3.58 -6.72
CA ARG A 26 7.54 2.45 -6.37
C ARG A 26 7.33 1.27 -7.31
N TYR A 27 6.09 0.84 -7.50
CA TYR A 27 5.78 -0.32 -8.33
C TYR A 27 5.99 -0.06 -9.81
N THR A 28 5.71 1.16 -10.27
CA THR A 28 6.09 1.59 -11.62
C THR A 28 7.60 1.47 -11.81
N HIS A 29 8.39 2.01 -10.87
CA HIS A 29 9.85 1.95 -10.92
C HIS A 29 10.36 0.50 -10.93
N TYR A 30 9.89 -0.37 -10.02
CA TYR A 30 10.32 -1.76 -9.99
C TYR A 30 9.97 -2.55 -11.24
N SER A 31 8.81 -2.29 -11.86
CA SER A 31 8.47 -2.91 -13.14
C SER A 31 9.49 -2.63 -14.26
N LEU A 32 10.23 -1.51 -14.16
CA LEU A 32 11.29 -1.12 -15.10
C LEU A 32 12.63 -1.77 -14.74
N MET A 33 12.89 -1.96 -13.45
CA MET A 33 14.18 -2.46 -12.94
C MET A 33 14.32 -3.99 -12.97
N VAL A 34 13.22 -4.73 -13.02
CA VAL A 34 13.26 -6.20 -13.10
C VAL A 34 13.86 -6.65 -14.45
N THR A 35 14.97 -7.38 -14.36
CA THR A 35 15.73 -7.93 -15.49
C THR A 35 15.97 -9.43 -15.32
N GLY A 36 16.43 -10.10 -16.39
CA GLY A 36 16.78 -11.53 -16.35
C GLY A 36 15.66 -12.48 -16.83
N PRO A 37 15.87 -13.80 -16.67
CA PRO A 37 14.90 -14.82 -17.08
C PRO A 37 13.61 -14.71 -16.27
N ASN A 38 12.49 -15.15 -16.85
CA ASN A 38 11.17 -15.13 -16.21
C ASN A 38 10.68 -13.74 -15.74
N ARG A 39 11.30 -12.65 -16.20
CA ARG A 39 10.93 -11.28 -15.80
C ARG A 39 9.50 -10.88 -16.16
N ILE A 40 8.95 -11.40 -17.26
CA ILE A 40 7.65 -10.96 -17.81
C ILE A 40 6.54 -11.03 -16.75
N PRO A 41 6.25 -12.18 -16.11
CA PRO A 41 5.21 -12.25 -15.08
C PRO A 41 5.48 -11.36 -13.86
N ILE A 42 6.74 -11.14 -13.49
CA ILE A 42 7.11 -10.27 -12.35
C ILE A 42 6.88 -8.80 -12.70
N VAL A 43 7.22 -8.39 -13.93
CA VAL A 43 6.95 -7.05 -14.44
C VAL A 43 5.44 -6.79 -14.50
N ASP A 44 4.67 -7.76 -14.98
CA ASP A 44 3.22 -7.64 -15.06
C ASP A 44 2.57 -7.56 -13.67
N PHE A 45 3.07 -8.34 -12.70
CA PHE A 45 2.70 -8.22 -11.29
C PHE A 45 2.90 -6.79 -10.75
N PHE A 46 4.09 -6.20 -10.93
CA PHE A 46 4.34 -4.84 -10.43
C PHE A 46 3.53 -3.77 -11.16
N LYS A 47 3.24 -3.92 -12.45
CA LYS A 47 2.32 -3.00 -13.15
C LYS A 47 0.89 -3.08 -12.60
N MET A 48 0.45 -4.27 -12.22
CA MET A 48 -0.84 -4.48 -11.58
C MET A 48 -0.88 -3.79 -10.21
N GLN A 49 0.13 -4.01 -9.36
CA GLN A 49 0.23 -3.33 -8.06
C GLN A 49 0.26 -1.81 -8.21
N ALA A 50 0.99 -1.26 -9.20
CA ALA A 50 1.00 0.19 -9.44
C ALA A 50 -0.40 0.74 -9.80
N THR A 51 -1.19 -0.01 -10.57
CA THR A 51 -2.55 0.37 -10.97
C THR A 51 -3.51 0.29 -9.79
N GLU A 52 -3.35 -0.73 -8.95
CA GLU A 52 -4.15 -0.93 -7.74
C GLU A 52 -3.87 0.15 -6.68
N SER A 53 -2.59 0.48 -6.41
CA SER A 53 -2.24 1.60 -5.52
C SER A 53 -2.83 2.94 -5.99
N LEU A 54 -2.91 3.19 -7.31
CA LEU A 54 -3.58 4.39 -7.82
C LEU A 54 -5.08 4.36 -7.52
N THR A 55 -5.70 3.19 -7.67
CA THR A 55 -7.11 2.99 -7.34
C THR A 55 -7.37 3.24 -5.85
N HIS A 56 -6.51 2.72 -4.97
CA HIS A 56 -6.60 2.95 -3.53
C HIS A 56 -6.42 4.43 -3.17
N ALA A 57 -5.41 5.10 -3.73
CA ALA A 57 -5.18 6.53 -3.52
C ALA A 57 -6.41 7.37 -3.90
N GLN A 58 -7.05 7.05 -5.03
CA GLN A 58 -8.27 7.71 -5.49
C GLN A 58 -9.44 7.47 -4.54
N GLN A 59 -9.69 6.21 -4.14
CA GLN A 59 -10.75 5.87 -3.18
C GLN A 59 -10.57 6.60 -1.84
N VAL A 60 -9.35 6.60 -1.31
CA VAL A 60 -9.01 7.31 -0.06
C VAL A 60 -9.19 8.82 -0.22
N GLY A 61 -8.79 9.38 -1.37
CA GLY A 61 -8.95 10.79 -1.71
C GLY A 61 -10.42 11.24 -1.77
N GLU A 62 -11.29 10.44 -2.38
CA GLU A 62 -12.74 10.72 -2.43
C GLU A 62 -13.37 10.71 -1.03
N ILE A 63 -12.96 9.77 -0.17
CA ILE A 63 -13.42 9.74 1.23
C ILE A 63 -12.91 10.97 1.99
N LEU A 64 -11.63 11.31 1.81
CA LEU A 64 -10.99 12.46 2.45
C LEU A 64 -11.70 13.77 2.12
N THR A 65 -11.98 14.03 0.84
CA THR A 65 -12.71 15.23 0.40
C THR A 65 -14.17 15.19 0.83
N GLY A 66 -14.79 14.02 0.90
CA GLY A 66 -16.13 13.82 1.44
C GLY A 66 -16.24 14.18 2.93
N LEU A 67 -15.15 14.08 3.69
CA LEU A 67 -15.03 14.58 5.07
C LEU A 67 -14.57 16.05 5.13
N GLU A 68 -14.65 16.80 4.02
CA GLU A 68 -14.20 18.19 3.89
C GLU A 68 -12.68 18.38 4.15
N GLY A 69 -11.91 17.29 4.12
CA GLY A 69 -10.45 17.32 4.19
C GLY A 69 -9.83 17.79 2.89
N HIS A 70 -8.65 18.43 2.98
CA HIS A 70 -7.86 18.79 1.80
C HIS A 70 -6.86 17.67 1.48
N PRO A 71 -6.89 17.09 0.26
CA PRO A 71 -5.86 16.16 -0.22
C PRO A 71 -4.50 16.84 -0.34
N SER A 72 -3.49 16.24 0.31
CA SER A 72 -2.10 16.61 0.17
C SER A 72 -1.60 16.36 -1.26
N LEU A 73 -0.67 17.20 -1.74
CA LEU A 73 0.06 16.99 -3.00
C LEU A 73 1.37 16.20 -2.80
N LYS A 74 1.63 15.70 -1.59
CA LYS A 74 2.86 14.97 -1.26
C LYS A 74 2.73 13.49 -1.58
N ILE A 75 3.87 12.82 -1.54
CA ILE A 75 3.98 11.37 -1.52
C ILE A 75 4.81 10.97 -0.29
N ALA A 76 4.52 9.81 0.28
CA ALA A 76 5.29 9.31 1.41
C ALA A 76 6.74 9.07 0.99
N SER A 77 7.69 9.27 1.92
CA SER A 77 9.10 9.02 1.66
C SER A 77 9.34 7.56 1.28
N MET A 78 10.10 7.35 0.20
CA MET A 78 10.49 6.04 -0.30
C MET A 78 11.98 5.84 -0.08
N GLU A 79 12.35 4.83 0.69
CA GLU A 79 13.72 4.33 0.69
C GLU A 79 13.90 3.39 -0.51
N GLU A 80 14.98 3.60 -1.26
CA GLU A 80 15.46 2.76 -2.36
C GLU A 80 16.91 2.37 -2.03
N THR A 81 17.19 1.08 -1.92
CA THR A 81 18.55 0.60 -1.61
C THR A 81 19.48 0.59 -2.83
N PHE A 82 18.96 0.95 -4.02
CA PHE A 82 19.61 0.79 -5.32
C PHE A 82 20.00 -0.66 -5.64
N GLN A 83 19.40 -1.64 -4.95
CA GLN A 83 19.63 -3.06 -5.20
C GLN A 83 18.43 -3.68 -5.92
N HIS A 84 18.58 -3.96 -7.21
CA HIS A 84 17.47 -4.37 -8.07
C HIS A 84 17.40 -5.88 -8.36
N SER A 85 17.93 -6.70 -7.45
CA SER A 85 17.62 -8.14 -7.51
C SER A 85 16.13 -8.34 -7.22
N VAL A 86 15.51 -9.35 -7.84
CA VAL A 86 14.08 -9.65 -7.60
C VAL A 86 13.81 -9.83 -6.10
N LYS A 87 14.72 -10.48 -5.37
CA LYS A 87 14.63 -10.64 -3.92
C LYS A 87 14.53 -9.30 -3.20
N ASN A 88 15.48 -8.39 -3.45
CA ASN A 88 15.55 -7.10 -2.76
C ASN A 88 14.33 -6.24 -3.08
N ILE A 89 13.92 -6.21 -4.35
CA ILE A 89 12.69 -5.52 -4.78
C ILE A 89 11.48 -6.06 -4.00
N LEU A 90 11.33 -7.39 -3.92
CA LEU A 90 10.22 -8.00 -3.18
C LEU A 90 10.29 -7.72 -1.67
N GLU A 91 11.48 -7.67 -1.07
CA GLU A 91 11.65 -7.31 0.34
C GLU A 91 11.28 -5.84 0.61
N GLU A 92 11.67 -4.93 -0.28
CA GLU A 92 11.29 -3.52 -0.21
C GLU A 92 9.76 -3.33 -0.41
N SER A 93 9.16 -4.05 -1.36
CA SER A 93 7.70 -4.09 -1.55
C SER A 93 6.99 -4.63 -0.32
N LEU A 94 7.49 -5.70 0.30
CA LEU A 94 6.88 -6.26 1.52
C LEU A 94 6.88 -5.25 2.68
N ASN A 95 7.93 -4.45 2.80
CA ASN A 95 7.98 -3.40 3.83
C ASN A 95 7.01 -2.26 3.52
N HIS A 96 6.81 -1.94 2.25
CA HIS A 96 5.79 -0.99 1.82
C HIS A 96 4.37 -1.47 2.21
N GLU A 97 4.00 -2.71 1.88
CA GLU A 97 2.65 -3.23 2.20
C GLU A 97 2.40 -3.34 3.69
N LYS A 98 3.43 -3.64 4.50
CA LYS A 98 3.29 -3.60 5.97
C LYS A 98 2.96 -2.21 6.47
N ARG A 99 3.58 -1.18 5.89
CA ARG A 99 3.33 0.22 6.26
C ARG A 99 1.92 0.66 5.89
N ALA A 100 1.46 0.31 4.69
CA ALA A 100 0.08 0.56 4.25
C ALA A 100 -0.93 -0.14 5.19
N LEU A 101 -0.71 -1.42 5.48
CA LEU A 101 -1.52 -2.21 6.41
C LEU A 101 -1.61 -1.58 7.80
N ASP A 102 -0.49 -1.10 8.36
CA ASP A 102 -0.47 -0.45 9.67
C ASP A 102 -1.27 0.86 9.65
N LEU A 103 -1.19 1.66 8.58
CA LEU A 103 -1.99 2.88 8.44
C LEU A 103 -3.49 2.58 8.37
N TYR A 104 -3.90 1.55 7.61
CA TYR A 104 -5.30 1.14 7.56
C TYR A 104 -5.81 0.60 8.90
N LYS A 105 -4.98 -0.11 9.67
CA LYS A 105 -5.31 -0.53 11.04
C LYS A 105 -5.54 0.66 11.97
N LEU A 106 -4.68 1.68 11.91
CA LEU A 106 -4.87 2.93 12.66
C LEU A 106 -6.14 3.68 12.24
N LEU A 107 -6.49 3.66 10.95
CA LEU A 107 -7.76 4.19 10.47
C LEU A 107 -8.93 3.40 11.05
N LEU A 108 -8.90 2.07 11.00
CA LEU A 108 -9.93 1.21 11.58
C LEU A 108 -10.16 1.54 13.05
N GLU A 109 -9.11 1.63 13.86
CA GLU A 109 -9.21 2.05 15.27
C GLU A 109 -9.91 3.41 15.42
N THR A 110 -9.60 4.36 14.53
CA THR A 110 -10.13 5.73 14.56
C THR A 110 -11.57 5.83 14.10
N VAL A 111 -12.09 4.87 13.33
CA VAL A 111 -13.46 4.92 12.78
C VAL A 111 -14.39 3.85 13.35
N SER A 112 -13.85 2.86 14.08
CA SER A 112 -14.62 1.76 14.68
C SER A 112 -15.66 2.28 15.68
N ASP A 113 -16.89 1.77 15.58
CA ASP A 113 -18.08 2.24 16.33
C ASP A 113 -18.37 3.74 16.12
N ALA A 114 -17.78 4.43 15.13
CA ALA A 114 -18.07 5.83 14.83
C ALA A 114 -18.71 6.03 13.46
N SER A 115 -18.26 5.28 12.46
CA SER A 115 -18.81 5.34 11.10
C SER A 115 -18.77 3.96 10.48
N VAL A 116 -19.97 3.38 10.26
CA VAL A 116 -20.11 2.06 9.63
C VAL A 116 -19.44 2.05 8.26
N TYR A 117 -19.64 3.11 7.46
CA TYR A 117 -19.07 3.20 6.13
C TYR A 117 -17.53 3.18 6.16
N LEU A 118 -16.91 4.00 7.01
CA LEU A 118 -15.45 4.07 7.10
C LEU A 118 -14.85 2.82 7.74
N GLU A 119 -15.57 2.19 8.68
CA GLU A 119 -15.17 0.94 9.31
C GLU A 119 -15.12 -0.20 8.29
N GLU A 120 -16.16 -0.37 7.48
CA GLU A 120 -16.20 -1.39 6.42
C GLU A 120 -15.14 -1.13 5.34
N PHE A 121 -14.93 0.14 4.97
CA PHE A 121 -13.84 0.52 4.08
C PHE A 121 -12.47 0.11 4.64
N ALA A 122 -12.16 0.49 5.88
CA ALA A 122 -10.88 0.17 6.51
C ALA A 122 -10.66 -1.34 6.65
N ARG A 123 -11.70 -2.11 7.01
CA ARG A 123 -11.64 -3.59 7.08
C ARG A 123 -11.36 -4.22 5.73
N THR A 124 -12.01 -3.72 4.68
CA THR A 124 -11.79 -4.21 3.30
C THR A 124 -10.34 -3.97 2.88
N MET A 125 -9.83 -2.74 3.09
CA MET A 125 -8.46 -2.38 2.75
C MET A 125 -7.42 -3.19 3.54
N ILE A 126 -7.66 -3.42 4.84
CA ILE A 126 -6.81 -4.32 5.65
C ILE A 126 -6.75 -5.72 5.03
N GLY A 127 -7.90 -6.28 4.62
CA GLY A 127 -7.95 -7.59 3.98
C GLY A 127 -7.16 -7.64 2.66
N THR A 128 -7.28 -6.60 1.83
CA THR A 128 -6.51 -6.45 0.59
C THR A 128 -5.00 -6.42 0.87
N GLU A 129 -4.55 -5.58 1.81
CA GLU A 129 -3.12 -5.48 2.13
C GLU A 129 -2.55 -6.75 2.79
N GLU A 130 -3.36 -7.49 3.56
CA GLU A 130 -2.98 -8.81 4.07
C GLU A 130 -2.77 -9.82 2.94
N LEU A 131 -3.61 -9.79 1.89
CA LEU A 131 -3.43 -10.62 0.69
C LEU A 131 -2.15 -10.25 -0.07
N HIS A 132 -1.87 -8.96 -0.26
CA HIS A 132 -0.61 -8.50 -0.87
C HIS A 132 0.61 -9.03 -0.11
N ASN A 133 0.61 -8.86 1.22
CA ASN A 133 1.66 -9.37 2.10
C ASN A 133 1.85 -10.89 1.95
N ILE A 134 0.76 -11.66 1.86
CA ILE A 134 0.81 -13.12 1.67
C ILE A 134 1.44 -13.46 0.32
N GLU A 135 1.05 -12.77 -0.75
CA GLU A 135 1.52 -13.08 -2.10
C GLU A 135 3.02 -12.75 -2.25
N ILE A 136 3.46 -11.57 -1.80
CA ILE A 136 4.89 -11.21 -1.82
C ILE A 136 5.70 -12.19 -0.97
N LYS A 137 5.20 -12.60 0.20
CA LYS A 137 5.86 -13.64 1.01
C LYS A 137 5.97 -14.97 0.28
N LYS A 138 4.98 -15.36 -0.51
CA LYS A 138 5.04 -16.58 -1.33
C LYS A 138 6.09 -16.46 -2.42
N MET A 139 6.18 -15.32 -3.10
CA MET A 139 7.23 -15.02 -4.08
C MET A 139 8.63 -15.07 -3.47
N LEU A 140 8.80 -14.65 -2.21
CA LEU A 140 10.07 -14.66 -1.49
C LEU A 140 10.54 -16.05 -1.02
N ARG A 141 9.66 -17.08 -0.96
CA ARG A 141 10.00 -18.39 -0.39
C ARG A 141 11.19 -19.04 -1.09
N ASP A 142 11.25 -19.01 -2.41
CA ASP A 142 12.32 -19.68 -3.16
C ASP A 142 13.65 -18.89 -3.15
N PHE A 143 13.61 -17.61 -2.77
CA PHE A 143 14.82 -16.82 -2.52
C PHE A 143 15.44 -17.05 -1.14
N SER A 144 14.74 -17.77 -0.26
CA SER A 144 15.23 -18.16 1.06
C SER A 144 16.08 -19.44 1.06
N GLY A 145 16.27 -20.07 -0.11
CA GLY A 145 17.02 -21.32 -0.28
C GLY A 145 17.95 -21.33 -1.48
N SER A 146 19.17 -20.82 -1.30
CA SER A 146 20.37 -21.26 -2.05
C SER A 146 21.60 -21.05 -1.16
N ALA A 147 21.59 -21.74 -0.02
CA ALA A 147 22.83 -22.17 0.62
C ALA A 147 23.00 -23.64 0.25
N VAL A 148 23.63 -23.87 -0.91
CA VAL A 148 24.34 -25.12 -1.23
C VAL A 148 25.77 -24.73 -1.49
#